data_AF-R6LHP6-F1
#
_entry.id   AF-R6LHP6-F1
#
_cell.length_a   1.000
_cell.length_b   1.000
_cell.length_c   1.000
_cell.angle_alpha   90.00
_cell.angle_beta   90.00
_cell.angle_gamma   90.00
#
_symmetry.space_group_name_H-M   'P 1'
#
loop_
_entity.id
_entity.type
_entity.pdbx_description
1 polymer ?
#
loop_
_entity_poly.entity_id
_entity_poly.type
_entity_poly.pdbx_seq_one_letter_code
_entity_poly.pdbx_strand_id
1 'polypeptide(L)'
;MKKAFELNKALLNAVTACDYEEAERLLVAGADPLGSSDENEPDEHLLGELFCEMQDNENLEAAFPKFLELFYAHGMDIASRNIPTDDGDNIHPLWMLAFCQTESGLEILHTMLEHGLDRDSAEVLVDHILMDMEMCDGCETEDAWWMESCSCGLKMLMLIASYPTILNESTYLQNCVALEKNDAQMLPQFRNWNDFDYHIDLSTCTNIPHGLRDATLTIRNPKSKKTVWTLSI
;
A
#
# COMPACT_ATOMS: atom_id res chain seq x y z
N MET A 1 -18.57 -15.17 -18.48
CA MET A 1 -18.52 -13.86 -17.80
C MET A 1 -19.46 -13.84 -16.60
N LYS A 2 -20.79 -13.92 -16.74
CA LYS A 2 -21.73 -13.89 -15.58
C LYS A 2 -21.36 -14.81 -14.39
N LYS A 3 -20.95 -16.05 -14.67
CA LYS A 3 -20.51 -17.00 -13.63
C LYS A 3 -19.25 -16.55 -12.87
N ALA A 4 -18.34 -15.79 -13.51
CA ALA A 4 -17.12 -15.30 -12.86
C ALA A 4 -17.43 -14.18 -11.89
N PHE A 5 -18.24 -13.19 -12.29
CA PHE A 5 -18.73 -12.13 -11.41
C PHE A 5 -19.48 -12.69 -10.20
N GLU A 6 -20.36 -13.68 -10.40
CA GLU A 6 -21.07 -14.35 -9.29
C GLU A 6 -20.12 -15.05 -8.30
N LEU A 7 -19.04 -15.66 -8.79
CA LEU A 7 -18.02 -16.29 -7.94
C LEU A 7 -17.18 -15.27 -7.18
N ASN A 8 -16.74 -14.20 -7.84
CA ASN A 8 -15.97 -13.13 -7.22
C ASN A 8 -16.81 -12.40 -6.17
N LYS A 9 -18.07 -12.07 -6.48
CA LYS A 9 -19.00 -11.49 -5.51
C LYS A 9 -19.23 -12.39 -4.29
N ALA A 10 -19.32 -13.71 -4.50
CA ALA A 10 -19.39 -14.65 -3.38
C ALA A 10 -18.09 -14.64 -2.55
N LEU A 11 -16.93 -14.54 -3.21
CA LEU A 11 -15.63 -14.47 -2.54
C LEU A 11 -15.52 -13.20 -1.70
N LEU A 12 -15.88 -12.04 -2.25
CA LEU A 12 -15.92 -10.77 -1.54
C LEU A 12 -16.76 -10.89 -0.26
N ASN A 13 -18.00 -11.37 -0.38
CA ASN A 13 -18.89 -11.55 0.77
C ASN A 13 -18.32 -12.51 1.82
N ALA A 14 -17.70 -13.62 1.39
CA ALA A 14 -17.11 -14.58 2.30
C ALA A 14 -15.92 -13.96 3.07
N VAL A 15 -15.05 -13.24 2.37
CA VAL A 15 -13.89 -12.57 2.97
C VAL A 15 -14.35 -11.47 3.92
N THR A 16 -15.29 -10.60 3.53
CA THR A 16 -15.86 -9.56 4.40
C THR A 16 -16.53 -10.14 5.65
N ALA A 17 -17.14 -11.33 5.54
CA ALA A 17 -17.71 -12.06 6.67
C ALA A 17 -16.66 -12.84 7.50
N CYS A 18 -15.38 -12.76 7.14
CA CYS A 18 -14.28 -13.53 7.74
C CYS A 18 -14.46 -15.06 7.65
N ASP A 19 -15.18 -15.54 6.64
CA ASP A 19 -15.41 -16.97 6.39
C ASP A 19 -14.29 -17.57 5.54
N TYR A 20 -13.25 -18.05 6.23
CA TYR A 20 -12.05 -18.60 5.60
C TYR A 20 -12.33 -19.89 4.80
N GLU A 21 -13.18 -20.78 5.32
CA GLU A 21 -13.49 -22.06 4.67
C GLU A 21 -14.26 -21.84 3.36
N GLU A 22 -15.23 -20.91 3.37
CA GLU A 22 -15.97 -20.55 2.17
C GLU A 22 -15.10 -19.83 1.15
N ALA A 23 -14.22 -18.91 1.59
CA ALA A 23 -13.28 -18.24 0.70
C ALA A 23 -12.36 -19.24 -0.01
N GLU A 24 -11.77 -20.21 0.71
CA GLU A 24 -10.94 -21.26 0.11
C GLU A 24 -11.74 -22.09 -0.89
N ARG A 25 -12.98 -22.48 -0.56
CA ARG A 25 -13.86 -23.23 -1.46
C ARG A 25 -14.13 -22.45 -2.75
N LEU A 26 -14.31 -21.15 -2.67
CA LEU A 26 -14.58 -20.27 -3.82
C LEU A 26 -13.35 -20.08 -4.70
N LEU A 27 -12.17 -19.94 -4.11
CA LEU A 27 -10.89 -19.91 -4.84
C LEU A 27 -10.66 -21.22 -5.60
N VAL A 28 -10.90 -22.37 -4.96
CA VAL A 28 -10.85 -23.69 -5.63
C VAL A 28 -11.85 -23.79 -6.77
N ALA A 29 -13.01 -23.14 -6.66
CA ALA A 29 -14.03 -23.08 -7.70
C ALA A 29 -13.69 -22.10 -8.85
N GLY A 30 -12.59 -21.34 -8.74
CA GLY A 30 -12.09 -20.41 -9.75
C GLY A 30 -12.54 -18.96 -9.56
N ALA A 31 -12.89 -18.55 -8.33
CA ALA A 31 -12.96 -17.13 -8.01
C ALA A 31 -11.56 -16.48 -8.13
N ASP A 32 -11.51 -15.26 -8.64
CA ASP A 32 -10.28 -14.49 -8.86
C ASP A 32 -10.26 -13.27 -7.93
N PRO A 33 -9.33 -13.20 -6.95
CA PRO A 33 -9.17 -12.04 -6.06
C PRO A 33 -8.85 -10.74 -6.80
N LEU A 34 -8.34 -10.82 -8.04
CA LEU A 34 -8.03 -9.67 -8.88
C LEU A 34 -9.12 -9.43 -9.94
N GLY A 35 -10.20 -10.22 -9.93
CA GLY A 35 -11.34 -10.02 -10.79
C GLY A 35 -12.38 -9.09 -10.18
N SER A 36 -13.24 -8.52 -11.02
CA SER A 36 -14.36 -7.68 -10.59
C SER A 36 -15.49 -8.52 -9.97
N SER A 37 -16.20 -7.92 -9.02
CA SER A 37 -17.41 -8.44 -8.37
C SER A 37 -18.71 -7.94 -9.04
N ASP A 38 -18.64 -6.95 -9.92
CA ASP A 38 -19.77 -6.31 -10.60
C ASP A 38 -19.66 -6.40 -12.13
N GLU A 39 -20.75 -6.80 -12.79
CA GLU A 39 -20.80 -6.89 -14.25
C GLU A 39 -20.83 -5.52 -14.95
N ASN A 40 -21.14 -4.45 -14.22
CA ASN A 40 -21.18 -3.07 -14.70
C ASN A 40 -19.85 -2.35 -14.53
N GLU A 41 -18.97 -2.86 -13.66
CA GLU A 41 -17.65 -2.30 -13.35
C GLU A 41 -16.58 -3.40 -13.55
N PRO A 42 -16.39 -3.89 -14.79
CA PRO A 42 -15.57 -5.06 -15.07
C PRO A 42 -14.08 -4.87 -14.78
N ASP A 43 -13.63 -3.62 -14.69
CA ASP A 43 -12.25 -3.21 -14.44
C ASP A 43 -11.95 -2.99 -12.96
N GLU A 44 -12.96 -3.07 -12.08
CA GLU A 44 -12.71 -3.06 -10.65
C GLU A 44 -12.09 -4.36 -10.16
N HIS A 45 -11.41 -4.28 -9.01
CA HIS A 45 -10.75 -5.42 -8.40
C HIS A 45 -11.32 -5.66 -7.01
N LEU A 46 -11.77 -6.89 -6.79
CA LEU A 46 -12.21 -7.36 -5.48
C LEU A 46 -11.18 -7.08 -4.38
N LEU A 47 -9.88 -7.26 -4.66
CA LEU A 47 -8.82 -6.92 -3.71
C LEU A 47 -8.79 -5.43 -3.34
N GLY A 48 -9.05 -4.54 -4.32
CA GLY A 48 -9.16 -3.10 -4.08
C GLY A 48 -10.37 -2.75 -3.21
N GLU A 49 -11.53 -3.34 -3.50
CA GLU A 49 -12.73 -3.20 -2.66
C GLU A 49 -12.46 -3.67 -1.22
N LEU A 50 -11.76 -4.80 -1.05
CA LEU A 50 -11.42 -5.32 0.26
C LEU A 50 -10.51 -4.38 1.08
N PHE A 51 -9.60 -3.64 0.44
CA PHE A 51 -8.81 -2.61 1.11
C PHE A 51 -9.69 -1.45 1.63
N CYS A 52 -10.76 -1.12 0.92
CA CYS A 52 -11.74 -0.15 1.41
C CYS A 52 -12.56 -0.73 2.58
N GLU A 53 -13.09 -1.95 2.41
CA GLU A 53 -13.94 -2.61 3.42
C GLU A 53 -13.25 -2.82 4.77
N MET A 54 -11.95 -3.11 4.77
CA MET A 54 -11.21 -3.31 6.03
C MET A 54 -11.06 -2.04 6.87
N GLN A 55 -11.17 -0.85 6.28
CA GLN A 55 -11.04 0.41 7.03
C GLN A 55 -12.21 0.60 8.01
N ASP A 56 -13.38 0.05 7.70
CA ASP A 56 -14.59 0.14 8.52
C ASP A 56 -14.93 -1.19 9.26
N ASN A 57 -14.06 -2.21 9.15
CA ASN A 57 -14.31 -3.55 9.68
C ASN A 57 -13.07 -4.14 10.38
N GLU A 58 -12.95 -3.87 11.69
CA GLU A 58 -11.85 -4.33 12.55
C GLU A 58 -11.62 -5.85 12.52
N ASN A 59 -12.69 -6.65 12.36
CA ASN A 59 -12.55 -8.11 12.28
C ASN A 59 -11.90 -8.53 10.96
N LEU A 60 -12.32 -7.90 9.86
CA LEU A 60 -11.73 -8.14 8.55
C LEU A 60 -10.28 -7.67 8.53
N GLU A 61 -10.00 -6.47 9.03
CA GLU A 61 -8.66 -5.90 9.16
C GLU A 61 -7.70 -6.88 9.84
N ALA A 62 -8.08 -7.41 11.00
CA ALA A 62 -7.26 -8.37 11.75
C ALA A 62 -7.09 -9.73 11.03
N ALA A 63 -8.09 -10.16 10.25
CA ALA A 63 -8.05 -11.42 9.51
C ALA A 63 -7.37 -11.31 8.14
N PHE A 64 -7.22 -10.10 7.60
CA PHE A 64 -6.88 -9.86 6.20
C PHE A 64 -5.54 -10.44 5.75
N PRO A 65 -4.44 -10.34 6.55
CA PRO A 65 -3.16 -10.94 6.16
C PRO A 65 -3.29 -12.44 5.85
N LYS A 66 -4.14 -13.16 6.59
CA LYS A 66 -4.38 -14.59 6.36
C LYS A 66 -5.16 -14.85 5.05
N PHE A 67 -6.06 -13.96 4.67
CA PHE A 67 -6.75 -14.03 3.38
C PHE A 67 -5.81 -13.73 2.22
N LEU A 68 -4.89 -12.76 2.37
CA LEU A 68 -3.84 -12.49 1.39
C LEU A 68 -2.95 -13.72 1.17
N GLU A 69 -2.48 -14.36 2.25
CA GLU A 69 -1.73 -15.63 2.17
C GLU A 69 -2.52 -16.71 1.41
N LEU A 70 -3.83 -16.82 1.68
CA LEU A 70 -4.71 -17.74 0.97
C LEU A 70 -4.78 -17.39 -0.53
N PHE A 71 -4.95 -16.12 -0.90
CA PHE A 71 -4.99 -15.70 -2.29
C PHE A 71 -3.69 -16.06 -3.02
N TYR A 72 -2.53 -15.79 -2.42
CA TYR A 72 -1.24 -16.19 -2.98
C TYR A 72 -1.08 -17.70 -3.10
N ALA A 73 -1.51 -18.47 -2.09
CA ALA A 73 -1.51 -19.94 -2.13
C ALA A 73 -2.37 -20.50 -3.28
N HIS A 74 -3.39 -19.74 -3.70
CA HIS A 74 -4.26 -20.06 -4.84
C HIS A 74 -3.86 -19.39 -6.16
N GLY A 75 -2.64 -18.83 -6.24
CA GLY A 75 -2.04 -18.36 -7.49
C GLY A 75 -2.39 -16.92 -7.86
N MET A 76 -2.81 -16.10 -6.91
CA MET A 76 -2.90 -14.65 -7.12
C MET A 76 -1.53 -14.11 -7.55
N ASP A 77 -1.50 -13.43 -8.70
CA ASP A 77 -0.32 -12.78 -9.25
C ASP A 77 -0.68 -11.33 -9.58
N ILE A 78 -0.33 -10.41 -8.68
CA ILE A 78 -0.67 -8.98 -8.82
C ILE A 78 0.01 -8.38 -10.05
N ALA A 79 1.22 -8.84 -10.40
CA ALA A 79 1.95 -8.35 -11.56
C ALA A 79 1.19 -8.57 -12.88
N SER A 80 0.28 -9.54 -12.92
CA SER A 80 -0.62 -9.78 -14.06
C SER A 80 -1.56 -8.59 -14.37
N ARG A 81 -1.76 -7.69 -13.41
CA ARG A 81 -2.61 -6.49 -13.52
C ARG A 81 -1.84 -5.22 -13.87
N ASN A 82 -0.52 -5.31 -14.07
CA ASN A 82 0.29 -4.19 -14.57
C ASN A 82 0.02 -3.84 -16.04
N ILE A 83 -0.78 -4.64 -16.76
CA ILE A 83 -1.10 -4.41 -18.18
C ILE A 83 -2.35 -3.50 -18.25
N PRO A 84 -2.27 -2.32 -18.87
CA PRO A 84 -3.45 -1.51 -19.15
C PRO A 84 -4.44 -2.30 -19.99
N THR A 85 -5.72 -2.26 -19.63
CA THR A 85 -6.81 -2.67 -20.53
C THR A 85 -6.84 -1.74 -21.75
N ASP A 86 -7.46 -2.19 -22.85
CA ASP A 86 -7.49 -1.47 -24.13
C ASP A 86 -8.10 -0.04 -24.03
N ASP A 87 -8.83 0.26 -22.96
CA ASP A 87 -9.43 1.56 -22.61
C ASP A 87 -8.59 2.40 -21.65
N GLY A 88 -7.57 1.83 -20.99
CA GLY A 88 -6.66 2.55 -20.10
C GLY A 88 -7.21 2.88 -18.71
N ASP A 89 -8.40 2.39 -18.37
CA ASP A 89 -9.12 2.74 -17.13
C ASP A 89 -8.98 1.70 -15.99
N ASN A 90 -8.12 0.69 -16.15
CA ASN A 90 -7.90 -0.32 -15.10
C ASN A 90 -7.11 0.27 -13.91
N ILE A 91 -7.80 0.56 -12.81
CA ILE A 91 -7.20 1.04 -11.57
C ILE A 91 -6.48 -0.13 -10.90
N HIS A 92 -5.14 -0.10 -10.89
CA HIS A 92 -4.33 -1.12 -10.23
C HIS A 92 -4.78 -1.32 -8.76
N PRO A 93 -4.91 -2.56 -8.24
CA PRO A 93 -5.51 -2.80 -6.92
C PRO A 93 -4.75 -2.12 -5.76
N LEU A 94 -3.44 -1.95 -5.91
CA LEU A 94 -2.61 -1.23 -4.93
C LEU A 94 -2.89 0.27 -4.86
N TRP A 95 -3.57 0.84 -5.86
CA TRP A 95 -4.06 2.21 -5.78
C TRP A 95 -4.93 2.39 -4.53
N MET A 96 -5.80 1.42 -4.22
CA MET A 96 -6.65 1.48 -3.03
C MET A 96 -5.89 1.22 -1.72
N LEU A 97 -4.78 0.47 -1.76
CA LEU A 97 -3.94 0.26 -0.58
C LEU A 97 -3.29 1.57 -0.10
N ALA A 98 -3.09 2.55 -0.99
CA ALA A 98 -2.56 3.87 -0.63
C ALA A 98 -3.46 4.65 0.35
N PHE A 99 -4.76 4.31 0.44
CA PHE A 99 -5.67 4.87 1.44
C PHE A 99 -5.57 4.19 2.81
N CYS A 100 -4.93 3.02 2.87
CA CYS A 100 -4.73 2.26 4.11
C CYS A 100 -3.41 2.67 4.80
N GLN A 101 -3.16 3.97 4.99
CA GLN A 101 -1.95 4.46 5.68
C GLN A 101 -2.07 4.27 7.20
N THR A 102 -2.18 3.02 7.62
CA THR A 102 -2.36 2.58 9.00
C THR A 102 -1.35 1.47 9.33
N GLU A 103 -1.30 1.04 10.59
CA GLU A 103 -0.47 -0.10 10.98
C GLU A 103 -0.89 -1.39 10.23
N SER A 104 -2.19 -1.61 10.06
CA SER A 104 -2.70 -2.78 9.34
C SER A 104 -2.36 -2.73 7.85
N GLY A 105 -2.40 -1.55 7.23
CA GLY A 105 -1.92 -1.39 5.85
C GLY A 105 -0.43 -1.68 5.68
N LEU A 106 0.40 -1.36 6.69
CA LEU A 106 1.82 -1.74 6.73
C LEU A 106 1.99 -3.26 6.84
N GLU A 107 1.22 -3.94 7.69
CA GLU A 107 1.26 -5.40 7.82
C GLU A 107 0.81 -6.11 6.52
N ILE A 108 -0.19 -5.55 5.85
CA ILE A 108 -0.65 -6.01 4.53
C ILE A 108 0.44 -5.84 3.49
N LEU A 109 1.01 -4.64 3.37
CA LEU A 109 2.09 -4.35 2.44
C LEU A 109 3.30 -5.28 2.71
N HIS A 110 3.65 -5.48 3.98
CA HIS A 110 4.69 -6.41 4.39
C HIS A 110 4.38 -7.84 3.91
N THR A 111 3.16 -8.31 4.11
CA THR A 111 2.70 -9.63 3.64
C THR A 111 2.85 -9.75 2.12
N MET A 112 2.46 -8.73 1.37
CA MET A 112 2.60 -8.71 -0.10
C MET A 112 4.07 -8.74 -0.54
N LEU A 113 4.94 -7.98 0.13
CA LEU A 113 6.39 -7.96 -0.13
C LEU A 113 7.04 -9.32 0.14
N GLU A 114 6.66 -9.99 1.23
CA GLU A 114 7.13 -11.35 1.55
C GLU A 114 6.66 -12.40 0.53
N HIS A 115 5.55 -12.14 -0.16
CA HIS A 115 5.01 -12.99 -1.23
C HIS A 115 5.44 -12.56 -2.65
N GLY A 116 6.40 -11.62 -2.75
CA GLY A 116 7.03 -11.27 -4.02
C GLY A 116 6.31 -10.20 -4.83
N LEU A 117 5.70 -9.21 -4.17
CA LEU A 117 5.24 -7.97 -4.81
C LEU A 117 6.27 -7.46 -5.83
N ASP A 118 5.82 -7.21 -7.06
CA ASP A 118 6.71 -6.76 -8.12
C ASP A 118 6.97 -5.25 -8.07
N ARG A 119 7.99 -4.85 -8.83
CA ARG A 119 8.49 -3.47 -8.85
C ARG A 119 7.51 -2.49 -9.48
N ASP A 120 6.76 -2.85 -10.53
CA ASP A 120 5.78 -1.94 -11.14
C ASP A 120 4.61 -1.68 -10.18
N SER A 121 4.09 -2.74 -9.58
CA SER A 121 3.07 -2.67 -8.52
C SER A 121 3.48 -1.75 -7.36
N ALA A 122 4.72 -1.91 -6.87
CA ALA A 122 5.25 -1.10 -5.79
C ALA A 122 5.40 0.38 -6.18
N GLU A 123 5.79 0.67 -7.43
CA GLU A 123 5.85 2.04 -7.95
C GLU A 123 4.47 2.69 -7.97
N VAL A 124 3.41 1.98 -8.38
CA VAL A 124 2.03 2.51 -8.39
C VAL A 124 1.59 2.92 -6.99
N LEU A 125 1.85 2.08 -5.99
CA LEU A 125 1.53 2.40 -4.59
C LEU A 125 2.28 3.64 -4.10
N VAL A 126 3.59 3.70 -4.36
CA VAL A 126 4.42 4.83 -3.92
C VAL A 126 4.01 6.12 -4.62
N ASP A 127 3.70 6.08 -5.91
CA ASP A 127 3.28 7.25 -6.68
C ASP A 127 1.99 7.83 -6.10
N HIS A 128 1.01 6.98 -5.79
CA HIS A 128 -0.24 7.44 -5.18
C HIS A 128 0.00 8.04 -3.77
N ILE A 129 0.77 7.36 -2.91
CA ILE A 129 1.10 7.88 -1.57
C ILE A 129 1.77 9.26 -1.66
N LEU A 130 2.75 9.42 -2.55
CA LEU A 130 3.48 10.68 -2.69
C LEU A 130 2.62 11.77 -3.33
N MET A 131 1.78 11.42 -4.30
CA MET A 131 0.84 12.36 -4.92
C MET A 131 -0.17 12.91 -3.90
N ASP A 132 -0.73 12.04 -3.06
CA ASP A 132 -1.63 12.47 -1.98
C ASP A 132 -0.91 13.35 -0.96
N MET A 133 0.33 13.02 -0.61
CA MET A 133 1.14 13.88 0.25
C MET A 133 1.42 15.25 -0.40
N GLU A 134 1.75 15.30 -1.69
CA GLU A 134 2.09 16.54 -2.39
C GLU A 134 0.86 17.44 -2.64
N MET A 135 -0.31 16.84 -2.90
CA MET A 135 -1.52 17.50 -3.40
C MET A 135 -2.79 17.08 -2.62
N CYS A 136 -2.82 17.30 -1.30
CA CYS A 136 -4.01 17.11 -0.49
C CYS A 136 -4.74 18.44 -0.25
N ASP A 137 -5.91 18.62 -0.87
CA ASP A 137 -6.76 19.78 -0.62
C ASP A 137 -7.38 19.69 0.78
N GLY A 138 -7.03 20.63 1.67
CA GLY A 138 -7.51 20.64 3.04
C GLY A 138 -6.61 19.87 4.00
N CYS A 139 -5.29 19.96 3.82
CA CYS A 139 -4.31 19.46 4.80
C CYS A 139 -4.61 20.08 6.18
N GLU A 140 -5.24 19.30 7.05
CA GLU A 140 -5.45 19.67 8.43
C GLU A 140 -4.16 19.41 9.20
N THR A 141 -3.16 20.28 9.04
CA THR A 141 -1.83 20.12 9.69
C THR A 141 -1.88 20.10 11.23
N GLU A 142 -3.00 20.50 11.82
CA GLU A 142 -3.28 20.40 13.26
C GLU A 142 -4.00 19.08 13.64
N ASP A 143 -4.52 18.34 12.66
CA ASP A 143 -5.12 17.03 12.85
C ASP A 143 -4.04 15.96 13.05
N ALA A 144 -4.08 15.37 14.24
CA ALA A 144 -3.18 14.29 14.62
C ALA A 144 -3.37 13.05 13.75
N TRP A 145 -4.62 12.76 13.33
CA TRP A 145 -4.91 11.61 12.48
C TRP A 145 -4.29 11.79 11.09
N TRP A 146 -4.46 12.95 10.48
CA TRP A 146 -3.84 13.25 9.19
C TRP A 146 -2.30 13.15 9.23
N MET A 147 -1.67 13.74 10.25
CA MET A 147 -0.21 13.65 10.42
C MET A 147 0.28 12.21 10.68
N GLU A 148 -0.50 11.41 11.40
CA GLU A 148 -0.24 9.98 11.63
C GLU A 148 -0.37 9.19 10.33
N SER A 149 -1.42 9.43 9.54
CA SER A 149 -1.60 8.87 8.20
C SER A 149 -0.39 9.16 7.31
N CYS A 150 0.02 10.43 7.18
CA CYS A 150 1.20 10.77 6.39
C CYS A 150 2.47 10.04 6.91
N SER A 151 2.63 9.95 8.23
CA SER A 151 3.76 9.21 8.82
C SER A 151 3.73 7.72 8.46
N CYS A 152 2.55 7.10 8.41
CA CYS A 152 2.37 5.72 7.96
C CYS A 152 2.64 5.56 6.45
N GLY A 153 2.24 6.50 5.60
CA GLY A 153 2.62 6.50 4.19
C GLY A 153 4.15 6.51 4.00
N LEU A 154 4.88 7.25 4.84
CA LEU A 154 6.35 7.22 4.84
C LEU A 154 6.92 5.89 5.32
N LYS A 155 6.31 5.27 6.32
CA LYS A 155 6.68 3.91 6.72
C LYS A 155 6.50 2.93 5.54
N MET A 156 5.40 3.03 4.79
CA MET A 156 5.12 2.16 3.65
C MET A 156 6.16 2.34 2.53
N LEU A 157 6.49 3.58 2.18
CA LEU A 157 7.57 3.90 1.24
C LEU A 157 8.90 3.26 1.66
N MET A 158 9.29 3.45 2.92
CA MET A 158 10.56 2.95 3.42
C MET A 158 10.57 1.43 3.58
N LEU A 159 9.42 0.82 3.87
CA LEU A 159 9.25 -0.62 3.88
C LEU A 159 9.48 -1.19 2.48
N ILE A 160 8.90 -0.62 1.41
CA ILE A 160 9.15 -1.03 0.02
C ILE A 160 10.63 -0.89 -0.33
N ALA A 161 11.25 0.26 -0.01
CA ALA A 161 12.66 0.51 -0.29
C ALA A 161 13.60 -0.45 0.47
N SER A 162 13.14 -1.09 1.54
CA SER A 162 13.92 -2.10 2.27
C SER A 162 14.07 -3.44 1.53
N TYR A 163 13.41 -3.63 0.38
CA TYR A 163 13.48 -4.83 -0.45
C TYR A 163 14.39 -4.60 -1.66
N PRO A 164 15.62 -5.17 -1.68
CA PRO A 164 16.57 -4.92 -2.77
C PRO A 164 16.09 -5.40 -4.14
N THR A 165 15.24 -6.42 -4.19
CA THR A 165 14.64 -6.94 -5.43
C THR A 165 13.77 -5.91 -6.14
N ILE A 166 13.17 -5.00 -5.39
CA ILE A 166 12.36 -3.91 -5.92
C ILE A 166 13.24 -2.67 -6.11
N LEU A 167 13.93 -2.23 -5.05
CA LEU A 167 14.66 -0.96 -5.07
C LEU A 167 15.76 -0.93 -6.13
N ASN A 168 16.50 -2.02 -6.34
CA ASN A 168 17.62 -2.03 -7.30
C ASN A 168 17.15 -1.93 -8.76
N GLU A 169 15.89 -2.30 -9.04
CA GLU A 169 15.30 -2.28 -10.37
C GLU A 169 14.53 -0.98 -10.66
N SER A 170 14.32 -0.12 -9.66
CA SER A 170 13.56 1.11 -9.77
C SER A 170 14.38 2.36 -9.49
N THR A 171 14.81 3.05 -10.55
CA THR A 171 15.41 4.40 -10.42
C THR A 171 14.41 5.39 -9.81
N TYR A 172 13.11 5.22 -10.06
CA TYR A 172 12.06 6.06 -9.49
C TYR A 172 12.06 5.94 -7.96
N LEU A 173 11.95 4.73 -7.41
CA LEU A 173 11.94 4.52 -5.95
C LEU A 173 13.25 4.96 -5.30
N GLN A 174 14.40 4.74 -5.95
CA GLN A 174 15.70 5.23 -5.48
C GLN A 174 15.71 6.76 -5.33
N ASN A 175 15.06 7.48 -6.25
CA ASN A 175 14.92 8.93 -6.19
C ASN A 175 13.95 9.35 -5.09
N CYS A 176 12.78 8.70 -4.98
CA CYS A 176 11.77 8.97 -3.95
C CYS A 176 12.35 8.88 -2.53
N VAL A 177 13.21 7.89 -2.26
CA VAL A 177 13.87 7.75 -0.95
C VAL A 177 15.19 8.52 -0.85
N ALA A 178 15.56 9.31 -1.85
CA ALA A 178 16.81 10.05 -1.90
C ALA A 178 18.04 9.16 -1.59
N LEU A 179 18.11 7.97 -2.22
CA LEU A 179 19.09 6.93 -1.90
C LEU A 179 20.55 7.44 -1.92
N GLU A 180 20.91 8.26 -2.91
CA GLU A 180 22.27 8.80 -3.06
C GLU A 180 22.70 9.72 -1.90
N LYS A 181 21.75 10.27 -1.14
CA LYS A 181 22.00 11.19 -0.02
C LYS A 181 22.02 10.49 1.33
N ASN A 182 21.72 9.19 1.37
CA ASN A 182 21.49 8.44 2.60
C ASN A 182 22.37 7.18 2.67
N ASP A 183 22.50 6.61 3.87
CA ASP A 183 23.26 5.37 4.09
C ASP A 183 22.40 4.15 3.72
N ALA A 184 22.62 3.60 2.52
CA ALA A 184 21.92 2.42 2.04
C ALA A 184 22.00 1.20 2.99
N GLN A 185 22.99 1.13 3.89
CA GLN A 185 23.08 0.05 4.90
C GLN A 185 21.94 0.11 5.93
N MET A 186 21.25 1.24 6.04
CA MET A 186 20.08 1.39 6.92
C MET A 186 18.82 0.75 6.34
N LEU A 187 18.73 0.58 5.01
CA LEU A 187 17.50 0.15 4.33
C LEU A 187 16.87 -1.12 4.91
N PRO A 188 17.62 -2.23 5.14
CA PRO A 188 17.01 -3.45 5.67
C PRO A 188 16.39 -3.29 7.06
N GLN A 189 16.82 -2.29 7.83
CA GLN A 189 16.31 -2.06 9.19
C GLN A 189 14.88 -1.50 9.17
N PHE A 190 14.48 -0.79 8.11
CA PHE A 190 13.12 -0.21 8.00
C PHE A 190 12.00 -1.26 7.87
N ARG A 191 12.33 -2.55 7.71
CA ARG A 191 11.37 -3.65 7.87
C ARG A 191 10.77 -3.72 9.28
N ASN A 192 11.51 -3.23 10.28
CA ASN A 192 11.00 -3.02 11.64
C ASN A 192 10.68 -1.54 11.79
N TRP A 193 9.67 -1.04 11.07
CA TRP A 193 9.35 0.39 11.00
C TRP A 193 9.09 1.02 12.39
N ASN A 194 8.60 0.25 13.37
CA ASN A 194 8.37 0.71 14.74
C ASN A 194 9.66 0.97 15.55
N ASP A 195 10.84 0.60 15.03
CA ASP A 195 12.13 0.94 15.64
C ASP A 195 12.60 2.38 15.35
N PHE A 196 11.79 3.18 14.65
CA PHE A 196 12.14 4.52 14.18
C PHE A 196 11.10 5.59 14.54
N ASP A 197 11.58 6.82 14.75
CA ASP A 197 10.73 8.01 14.85
C ASP A 197 10.67 8.69 13.47
N TYR A 198 9.46 8.89 12.95
CA TYR A 198 9.22 9.59 11.67
C TYR A 198 8.80 11.03 11.96
N HIS A 199 9.39 11.99 11.26
CA HIS A 199 9.13 13.40 11.48
C HIS A 199 9.02 14.17 10.17
N ILE A 200 7.92 14.90 10.03
CA ILE A 200 7.61 15.79 8.92
C ILE A 200 7.86 17.23 9.38
N ASP A 201 8.84 17.90 8.77
CA ASP A 201 9.14 19.30 9.02
C ASP A 201 8.34 20.18 8.06
N LEU A 202 7.26 20.75 8.58
CA LEU A 202 6.38 21.65 7.83
C LEU A 202 7.00 23.02 7.56
N SER A 203 8.11 23.39 8.22
CA SER A 203 8.72 24.72 8.04
C SER A 203 9.35 24.92 6.65
N THR A 204 9.62 23.83 5.93
CA THR A 204 10.11 23.87 4.54
C THR A 204 9.00 23.72 3.51
N CYS A 205 7.76 23.45 3.94
CA CYS A 205 6.65 23.17 3.05
C CYS A 205 6.15 24.44 2.35
N THR A 206 5.92 24.35 1.04
CA THR A 206 5.52 25.49 0.19
C THR A 206 4.06 25.46 -0.25
N ASN A 207 3.34 24.36 0.02
CA ASN A 207 1.99 24.13 -0.51
C ASN A 207 0.90 23.97 0.56
N ILE A 208 1.12 24.37 1.82
CA ILE A 208 0.06 24.33 2.85
C ILE A 208 -1.04 25.38 2.52
N PRO A 209 -2.34 25.07 2.63
CA PRO A 209 -2.96 23.82 3.11
C PRO A 209 -3.36 22.82 2.00
N HIS A 210 -2.72 22.88 0.85
CA HIS A 210 -2.98 22.08 -0.35
C HIS A 210 -2.01 20.90 -0.54
N GLY A 211 -1.13 20.63 0.44
CA GLY A 211 -0.19 19.51 0.43
C GLY A 211 1.13 19.79 1.15
N LEU A 212 1.98 18.77 1.16
CA LEU A 212 3.30 18.70 1.80
C LEU A 212 4.48 18.95 0.86
N ARG A 213 4.26 19.58 -0.31
CA ARG A 213 5.32 19.89 -1.26
C ARG A 213 6.50 20.61 -0.58
N ASP A 214 7.72 20.14 -0.85
CA ASP A 214 8.99 20.60 -0.27
C ASP A 214 9.14 20.34 1.24
N ALA A 215 8.22 19.61 1.89
CA ALA A 215 8.38 19.23 3.29
C ALA A 215 9.61 18.32 3.47
N THR A 216 10.43 18.62 4.47
CA THR A 216 11.60 17.81 4.80
C THR A 216 11.18 16.69 5.74
N LEU A 217 11.52 15.47 5.39
CA LEU A 217 11.18 14.28 6.13
C LEU A 217 12.43 13.69 6.76
N THR A 218 12.39 13.44 8.06
CA THR A 218 13.53 12.85 8.78
C THR A 218 13.09 11.61 9.54
N ILE A 219 13.87 10.54 9.42
CA ILE A 219 13.72 9.31 10.18
C ILE A 219 14.84 9.26 11.20
N ARG A 220 14.52 9.02 12.46
CA ARG A 220 15.47 9.11 13.58
C ARG A 220 15.48 7.83 14.39
N ASN A 221 16.64 7.54 14.96
CA ASN A 221 16.73 6.53 16.00
C ASN A 221 16.04 7.04 17.28
N PRO A 222 15.04 6.33 17.85
CA PRO A 222 14.22 6.84 18.94
C PRO A 222 15.00 7.13 20.22
N LYS A 223 16.08 6.39 20.48
CA LYS A 223 16.88 6.51 21.70
C LYS A 223 17.92 7.63 21.60
N SER A 224 18.68 7.67 20.52
CA SER A 224 19.77 8.64 20.33
C SER A 224 19.31 9.95 19.72
N LYS A 225 18.09 9.99 19.16
CA LYS A 225 17.53 11.11 18.38
C LYS A 225 18.37 11.51 17.16
N LYS A 226 19.35 10.69 16.78
CA LYS A 226 20.16 10.89 15.59
C LYS A 226 19.32 10.60 14.35
N THR A 227 19.35 11.52 13.39
CA THR A 227 18.80 11.29 12.04
C THR A 227 19.57 10.18 11.34
N VAL A 228 18.83 9.20 10.83
CA VAL A 228 19.36 8.07 10.06
C VAL A 228 18.95 8.13 8.59
N TRP A 229 17.90 8.89 8.27
CA TRP A 229 17.45 9.10 6.90
C TRP A 229 16.82 10.48 6.75
N THR A 230 17.02 11.10 5.59
CA THR A 230 16.37 12.35 5.19
C THR A 230 15.91 12.27 3.75
N LEU A 231 14.66 12.65 3.48
CA LEU A 231 14.13 12.84 2.12
C LEU A 231 13.19 14.06 2.09
N SER A 232 12.68 14.40 0.92
CA SER A 232 11.71 15.48 0.73
C SER A 232 10.57 15.00 -0.16
N ILE A 233 9.37 15.54 0.05
CA ILE A 233 8.24 15.42 -0.87
C ILE A 233 8.41 16.42 -2.00
#